data_AF-A0A3N5QM09-F1
#
_entry.id   AF-A0A3N5QM09-F1
#
_cell.length_a   1.000
_cell.length_b   1.000
_cell.length_c   1.000
_cell.angle_alpha   90.00
_cell.angle_beta   90.00
_cell.angle_gamma   90.00
#
_symmetry.space_group_name_H-M   'P 1'
#
loop_
_entity.id
_entity.type
_entity.pdbx_description
1 polymer ?
#
loop_
_entity_poly.entity_id
_entity_poly.type
_entity_poly.pdbx_seq_one_letter_code
_entity_poly.pdbx_strand_id
1 'polypeptide(L)' 'MNKDIFEGKWKEMRGQLKEWWGELTDDELEQANGNAEQIMGLLQQKYGYTRETAEKEFNRRIADIKDVVS' A
#
# COMPACT_ATOMS: atom_id res chain seq x y z
N MET A 1 -9.61 8.17 -9.26
CA MET A 1 -8.88 6.93 -9.58
C MET A 1 -9.46 5.82 -8.73
N ASN A 2 -9.71 4.62 -9.30
CA ASN A 2 -10.19 3.46 -8.53
C ASN A 2 -9.15 3.11 -7.45
N LYS A 3 -9.60 3.12 -6.20
CA LYS A 3 -8.77 2.94 -4.99
C LYS A 3 -8.68 1.47 -4.55
N ASP A 4 -9.29 0.57 -5.32
CA ASP A 4 -9.33 -0.86 -5.05
C ASP A 4 -8.22 -1.57 -5.81
N ILE A 5 -7.31 -2.19 -5.04
CA ILE A 5 -6.33 -3.12 -5.58
C ILE A 5 -7.05 -4.44 -5.83
N PHE A 6 -6.91 -4.99 -7.06
CA PHE A 6 -7.46 -6.31 -7.40
C PHE A 6 -7.06 -7.38 -6.37
N GLU A 7 -8.04 -8.05 -5.76
CA GLU A 7 -7.84 -9.05 -4.69
C GLU A 7 -6.83 -10.15 -5.07
N GLY A 8 -6.79 -10.57 -6.33
CA GLY A 8 -5.84 -11.57 -6.82
C GLY A 8 -4.38 -11.12 -6.82
N LYS A 9 -4.12 -9.83 -7.05
CA LYS A 9 -2.76 -9.25 -7.02
C LYS A 9 -2.37 -8.74 -5.63
N TRP A 10 -3.35 -8.50 -4.76
CA TRP A 10 -3.11 -7.98 -3.41
C TRP A 10 -2.09 -8.80 -2.61
N LYS A 11 -2.19 -10.14 -2.68
CA LYS A 11 -1.29 -11.03 -1.94
C LYS A 11 0.18 -10.90 -2.36
N GLU A 12 0.44 -10.69 -3.65
CA GLU A 12 1.78 -10.46 -4.17
C GLU A 12 2.28 -9.06 -3.79
N MET A 13 1.41 -8.06 -3.95
CA MET A 13 1.69 -6.66 -3.61
C MET A 13 2.03 -6.50 -2.14
N ARG A 14 1.33 -7.22 -1.24
CA ARG A 14 1.57 -7.18 0.21
C ARG A 14 3.03 -7.45 0.58
N GLY A 15 3.67 -8.42 -0.09
CA GLY A 15 5.09 -8.72 0.12
C GLY A 15 5.99 -7.53 -0.23
N GLN A 16 5.73 -6.88 -1.37
CA GLN A 16 6.48 -5.70 -1.81
C GLN A 16 6.22 -4.48 -0.92
N LEU A 17 4.96 -4.27 -0.51
CA LEU A 17 4.61 -3.18 0.39
C LEU A 17 5.31 -3.32 1.75
N LYS A 18 5.43 -4.54 2.27
CA LYS A 18 6.18 -4.83 3.50
C LYS A 18 7.69 -4.59 3.33
N GLU A 19 8.24 -4.91 2.16
CA GLU A 19 9.65 -4.64 1.85
C GLU A 19 9.94 -3.12 1.78
N TRP A 20 9.03 -2.36 1.16
CA TRP A 20 9.16 -0.90 1.04
C TRP A 20 8.87 -0.17 2.34
N TRP A 21 7.86 -0.60 3.07
CA TRP A 21 7.44 -0.03 4.33
C TRP A 21 7.67 -1.04 5.46
N GLY A 22 8.94 -1.23 5.84
CA GLY A 22 9.34 -2.20 6.86
C GLY A 22 8.69 -2.04 8.24
N GLU A 23 8.09 -0.89 8.56
CA GLU A 23 7.30 -0.69 9.79
C GLU A 23 5.87 -1.24 9.71
N LEU A 24 5.37 -1.56 8.51
CA LEU A 24 4.07 -2.20 8.32
C LEU A 24 4.22 -3.71 8.52
N THR A 25 3.36 -4.29 9.35
CA THR A 25 3.33 -5.74 9.55
C THR A 25 2.47 -6.44 8.51
N ASP A 26 2.67 -7.76 8.37
CA ASP A 26 1.85 -8.57 7.47
C ASP A 26 0.38 -8.57 7.91
N ASP A 27 0.13 -8.58 9.24
CA ASP A 27 -1.21 -8.50 9.82
C ASP A 27 -1.92 -7.17 9.51
N GLU A 28 -1.21 -6.04 9.60
CA GLU A 28 -1.78 -4.71 9.31
C GLU A 28 -2.15 -4.58 7.83
N LEU A 29 -1.31 -5.09 6.94
CA LEU A 29 -1.61 -5.15 5.51
C LEU A 29 -2.76 -6.14 5.25
N GLU A 30 -2.80 -7.29 5.90
CA GLU A 30 -3.89 -8.25 5.77
C GLU A 30 -5.24 -7.64 6.18
N GLN A 31 -5.28 -6.92 7.30
CA GLN A 31 -6.47 -6.19 7.75
C GLN A 31 -6.90 -5.09 6.76
N ALA A 32 -5.95 -4.42 6.12
CA ALA A 32 -6.25 -3.44 5.09
C ALA A 32 -6.89 -4.07 3.84
N ASN A 33 -6.66 -5.36 3.57
CA ASN A 33 -7.25 -6.15 2.49
C ASN A 33 -7.29 -5.42 1.12
N GLY A 34 -6.20 -4.74 0.75
CA GLY A 34 -6.09 -4.03 -0.53
C GLY A 34 -6.82 -2.69 -0.59
N ASN A 35 -7.42 -2.24 0.52
CA ASN A 35 -8.03 -0.93 0.62
C ASN A 35 -6.94 0.15 0.72
N ALA A 36 -6.83 0.98 -0.32
CA ALA A 36 -5.86 2.07 -0.36
C ALA A 36 -6.00 3.05 0.81
N GLU A 37 -7.22 3.35 1.28
CA GLU A 37 -7.41 4.30 2.37
C GLU A 37 -6.92 3.76 3.71
N GLN A 38 -7.09 2.47 3.97
CA GLN A 38 -6.52 1.81 5.15
C GLN A 38 -4.99 1.84 5.11
N ILE A 39 -4.39 1.51 3.96
CA ILE A 39 -2.92 1.54 3.79
C ILE A 39 -2.39 2.96 3.96
N MET A 40 -3.01 3.97 3.34
CA MET A 40 -2.65 5.37 3.55
C MET A 40 -2.84 5.80 5.02
N GLY A 41 -3.85 5.26 5.72
CA GLY A 41 -4.03 5.45 7.15
C GLY A 41 -2.86 4.91 7.96
N LEU A 42 -2.42 3.68 7.67
CA LEU A 42 -1.25 3.06 8.31
C LEU A 42 0.02 3.89 8.05
N LEU A 43 0.20 4.40 6.83
CA LEU A 43 1.34 5.27 6.51
C LEU A 43 1.34 6.56 7.32
N GLN A 44 0.17 7.17 7.54
CA GLN A 44 0.05 8.35 8.41
C GLN A 44 0.37 8.01 9.87
N GLN A 45 -0.11 6.86 10.37
CA GLN A 45 0.07 6.46 11.77
C GLN A 45 1.51 6.03 12.10
N LYS A 46 2.15 5.27 11.21
CA LYS A 46 3.48 4.67 11.44
C LYS A 46 4.61 5.63 11.07
N TYR A 47 4.50 6.25 9.90
CA TYR A 47 5.55 7.11 9.35
C TYR A 47 5.29 8.61 9.59
N GLY A 48 4.16 8.98 10.20
CA GLY A 48 3.80 10.38 10.45
C GLY A 48 3.52 11.17 9.16
N TYR A 49 3.21 10.49 8.06
CA TYR A 49 2.96 11.15 6.79
C TYR A 49 1.71 12.01 6.83
N THR A 50 1.71 13.10 6.06
CA THR A 50 0.47 13.83 5.77
C THR A 50 -0.37 13.02 4.79
N ARG A 51 -1.68 13.27 4.73
CA ARG A 51 -2.58 12.62 3.76
C ARG A 51 -2.05 12.69 2.33
N GLU A 52 -1.57 13.87 1.91
CA GLU A 52 -1.02 14.07 0.56
C GLU A 52 0.26 13.25 0.33
N THR A 53 1.14 13.19 1.33
CA THR A 53 2.38 12.40 1.25
C THR A 53 2.08 10.90 1.19
N ALA A 54 1.16 10.43 2.04
CA ALA A 54 0.74 9.03 2.04
C ALA A 54 0.10 8.64 0.70
N GLU A 55 -0.77 9.49 0.15
CA GLU A 55 -1.39 9.27 -1.15
C GLU A 55 -0.37 9.25 -2.29
N LYS A 56 0.57 10.21 -2.30
CA LYS A 56 1.61 10.29 -3.32
C LYS A 56 2.54 9.08 -3.26
N GLU A 57 3.01 8.71 -2.08
CA GLU A 57 3.91 7.57 -1.89
C GLU A 57 3.19 6.26 -2.24
N PHE A 58 1.95 6.09 -1.78
CA PHE A 58 1.14 4.94 -2.15
C PHE A 58 0.96 4.83 -3.68
N ASN A 59 0.51 5.90 -4.34
CA ASN A 59 0.30 5.88 -5.79
C ASN A 59 1.59 5.60 -6.56
N ARG A 60 2.72 6.17 -6.13
CA ARG A 60 4.04 5.91 -6.73
C ARG A 60 4.39 4.43 -6.63
N ARG A 61 4.30 3.85 -5.44
CA ARG A 61 4.61 2.44 -5.18
C ARG A 61 3.70 1.51 -5.97
N ILE A 62 2.40 1.77 -6.01
CA ILE A 62 1.45 0.95 -6.78
C ILE A 62 1.68 1.04 -8.29
N ALA A 63 2.12 2.20 -8.80
CA ALA A 63 2.52 2.35 -10.19
C ALA A 63 3.76 1.51 -10.51
N ASP A 64 4.77 1.51 -9.62
CA ASP A 64 5.97 0.69 -9.77
C ASP A 64 5.62 -0.81 -9.83
N ILE A 65 4.65 -1.28 -9.02
CA ILE A 65 4.21 -2.68 -9.10
C ILE A 65 3.54 -2.96 -10.46
N LYS A 66 2.64 -2.09 -10.91
CA LYS A 66 1.92 -2.29 -12.17
C LYS A 66 2.86 -2.41 -13.37
N ASP A 67 3.96 -1.66 -13.38
CA ASP A 67 4.97 -1.71 -14.45
C ASP A 67 5.75 -3.04 -14.46
N VAL A 68 6.00 -3.63 -13.28
CA VAL A 68 6.70 -4.92 -13.15
C VAL A 68 5.82 -6.12 -13.54
N VAL A 69 4.49 -6.02 -13.38
CA VAL A 69 3.54 -7.11 -13.70
C VAL A 69 2.83 -6.89 -15.06
N SER A 70 3.33 -5.99 -15.91
CA SER A 70 2.76 -5.64 -17.22
C SER A 70 3.54 -6.23 -18.39
#